data_AF-A0A239U1I2-F1
#
_entry.id   AF-A0A239U1I2-F1
#
_cell.length_a   1.000
_cell.length_b   1.000
_cell.length_c   1.000
_cell.angle_alpha   90.00
_cell.angle_beta   90.00
_cell.angle_gamma   90.00
#
_symmetry.space_group_name_H-M   'P 1'
#
loop_
_entity.id
_entity.type
_entity.pdbx_description
1 polymer ?
#
loop_
_entity_poly.entity_id
_entity_poly.type
_entity_poly.pdbx_seq_one_letter_code
_entity_poly.pdbx_strand_id
1 'polypeptide(L)'
;MSVKITGYYKLPNEFEPQLIDFDKVFDISFMRKYTKYKTFAKFLSGGKFNITCQKDFEDLPEELMDKHVAKNTQFKTWQEMLDFATDKYIARIKK
;
A
#
# COMPACT_ATOMS: atom_id res chain seq x y z
N MET A 1 -9.90 -14.24 -6.10
CA MET A 1 -10.64 -13.04 -5.66
C MET A 1 -9.61 -12.07 -5.12
N SER A 2 -9.52 -10.85 -5.64
CA SER A 2 -8.62 -9.82 -5.12
C SER A 2 -9.29 -9.15 -3.92
N VAL A 3 -8.65 -9.24 -2.76
CA VAL A 3 -9.09 -8.55 -1.54
C VAL A 3 -8.92 -7.05 -1.80
N LYS A 4 -10.01 -6.29 -1.74
CA LYS A 4 -9.96 -4.83 -1.78
C LYS A 4 -9.58 -4.36 -0.38
N ILE A 5 -8.36 -3.89 -0.22
CA ILE A 5 -7.87 -3.31 1.03
C ILE A 5 -8.06 -1.81 0.86
N THR A 6 -8.84 -1.21 1.74
CA THR A 6 -9.21 0.20 1.72
C THR A 6 -8.77 0.82 3.03
N GLY A 7 -7.65 1.54 3.00
CA GLY A 7 -7.15 2.23 4.18
C GLY A 7 -7.85 3.57 4.34
N TYR A 8 -8.33 3.86 5.55
CA TYR A 8 -8.61 5.22 5.95
C TYR A 8 -7.27 5.90 6.21
N TYR A 9 -6.76 6.65 5.23
CA TYR A 9 -5.49 7.35 5.39
C TYR A 9 -5.73 8.84 5.50
N LYS A 10 -5.21 9.43 6.58
CA LYS A 10 -5.21 10.88 6.76
C LYS A 10 -3.97 11.42 6.06
N LEU A 11 -4.17 11.93 4.85
CA LEU A 11 -3.15 12.62 4.10
C LEU A 11 -2.62 13.83 4.89
N PRO A 12 -1.30 14.10 4.90
CA PRO A 12 -0.74 15.24 5.63
C PRO A 12 -1.31 16.60 5.17
N ASN A 13 -1.85 16.65 3.95
CA ASN A 13 -2.48 17.83 3.36
C ASN A 13 -4.02 17.86 3.41
N GLU A 14 -4.69 16.85 4.00
CA GLU A 14 -6.16 16.78 4.03
C GLU A 14 -6.69 16.47 5.45
N PHE A 15 -7.68 17.24 5.89
CA PHE A 15 -8.18 17.22 7.26
C PHE A 15 -9.08 16.00 7.54
N GLU A 16 -9.60 15.35 6.48
CA GLU A 16 -10.50 14.20 6.58
C GLU A 16 -9.81 12.91 6.12
N PRO A 17 -9.92 11.81 6.88
CA PRO A 17 -9.43 10.50 6.45
C PRO A 17 -10.24 10.05 5.23
N GLN A 18 -9.64 10.14 4.04
CA GLN A 18 -10.29 9.65 2.84
C GLN A 18 -10.11 8.14 2.73
N LEU A 19 -11.16 7.48 2.26
CA LEU A 19 -11.13 6.06 1.94
C LEU A 19 -10.36 5.91 0.63
N ILE A 20 -9.08 5.58 0.77
CA ILE A 20 -8.19 5.44 -0.37
C ILE A 20 -8.06 3.96 -0.71
N ASP A 21 -8.40 3.62 -1.95
CA ASP A 21 -8.26 2.27 -2.45
C ASP A 21 -6.77 2.01 -2.76
N PHE A 22 -6.17 1.08 -2.01
CA PHE A 22 -4.75 0.77 -2.19
C PHE A 22 -4.46 0.19 -3.58
N ASP A 23 -5.43 -0.42 -4.25
CA ASP A 23 -5.25 -0.90 -5.63
C ASP A 23 -5.09 0.27 -6.61
N LYS A 24 -5.72 1.42 -6.32
CA LYS A 24 -5.58 2.65 -7.12
C LYS A 24 -4.28 3.41 -6.83
N VAL A 25 -3.87 3.45 -5.56
CA VAL A 25 -2.61 4.08 -5.15
C VAL A 25 -1.41 3.27 -5.64
N PHE A 26 -1.44 1.96 -5.38
CA PHE A 26 -0.45 1.01 -5.84
C PHE A 26 -0.82 0.42 -7.20
N ASP A 27 -0.95 1.30 -8.20
CA ASP A 27 -1.17 0.90 -9.59
C ASP A 27 -0.12 -0.11 -10.06
N ILE A 28 -0.47 -0.96 -11.02
CA ILE A 28 0.40 -1.98 -11.62
C ILE A 28 1.74 -1.37 -12.08
N SER A 29 1.71 -0.13 -12.59
CA SER A 29 2.90 0.60 -13.05
C SER A 29 3.83 0.97 -11.88
N PHE A 30 3.25 1.35 -10.73
CA PHE A 30 4.01 1.59 -9.51
C PHE A 30 4.60 0.29 -8.98
N MET A 31 3.76 -0.74 -8.86
CA MET A 31 4.13 -2.08 -8.40
C MET A 31 5.27 -2.66 -9.24
N ARG A 32 5.22 -2.60 -10.58
CA ARG A 32 6.31 -3.08 -11.45
C ARG A 32 7.60 -2.26 -11.33
N LYS A 33 7.50 -0.98 -10.99
CA LYS A 33 8.64 -0.08 -10.92
C LYS A 33 9.40 -0.23 -9.60
N TYR A 34 8.68 -0.45 -8.51
CA TYR A 34 9.24 -0.49 -7.16
C TYR A 34 9.28 -1.88 -6.54
N THR A 35 8.58 -2.85 -7.13
CA THR A 35 8.49 -4.24 -6.63
C THR A 35 8.56 -5.23 -7.79
N LYS A 36 8.78 -6.51 -7.48
CA LYS A 36 8.71 -7.60 -8.48
C LYS A 36 7.28 -8.12 -8.71
N TYR A 37 6.29 -7.58 -8.00
CA TYR A 37 4.91 -8.04 -8.06
C TYR A 37 4.08 -7.22 -9.04
N LYS A 38 3.00 -7.82 -9.55
CA LYS A 38 2.08 -7.16 -10.49
C LYS A 38 1.04 -6.30 -9.78
N THR A 39 0.66 -6.64 -8.56
CA THR A 39 -0.42 -5.98 -7.81
C THR A 39 -0.11 -6.02 -6.32
N PHE A 40 -0.69 -5.07 -5.58
CA PHE A 40 -0.54 -4.97 -4.13
C PHE A 40 -1.01 -6.23 -3.39
N ALA A 41 -2.15 -6.80 -3.80
CA ALA A 41 -2.62 -8.07 -3.24
C ALA A 41 -1.59 -9.21 -3.40
N LYS A 42 -0.89 -9.26 -4.53
CA LYS A 42 0.14 -10.28 -4.79
C LYS A 42 1.42 -10.02 -4.00
N PHE A 43 1.75 -8.75 -3.79
CA PHE A 43 2.82 -8.34 -2.90
C PHE A 43 2.56 -8.82 -1.47
N LEU A 44 1.36 -8.59 -0.92
CA LEU A 44 1.01 -9.04 0.44
C LEU A 44 0.97 -10.57 0.56
N SER A 45 0.38 -11.24 -0.42
CA SER A 45 0.37 -12.71 -0.48
C SER A 45 1.79 -13.30 -0.53
N GLY A 46 2.74 -12.61 -1.19
CA GLY A 46 4.16 -12.98 -1.20
C GLY A 46 4.85 -12.85 0.16
N GLY A 47 4.32 -12.01 1.06
CA GLY A 47 4.81 -11.85 2.43
C GLY A 47 4.30 -12.90 3.42
N LYS A 48 3.49 -13.85 2.94
CA LYS A 48 2.67 -14.74 3.77
C LYS A 48 1.69 -14.00 4.68
N PHE A 49 1.37 -12.75 4.34
CA PHE A 49 0.31 -12.03 5.02
C PHE A 49 -1.02 -12.53 4.46
N ASN A 50 -1.77 -13.26 5.27
CA ASN A 50 -3.09 -13.75 4.88
C ASN A 50 -4.14 -12.65 5.07
N ILE A 51 -3.91 -11.50 4.43
CA ILE A 51 -4.80 -10.35 4.53
C ILE A 51 -6.01 -10.61 3.64
N THR A 52 -7.04 -11.18 4.24
CA THR A 52 -8.32 -11.45 3.60
C THR A 52 -9.33 -10.32 3.75
N CYS A 53 -9.12 -9.44 4.73
CA CYS A 53 -9.97 -8.28 5.01
C CYS A 53 -9.16 -7.09 5.53
N GLN A 54 -9.76 -5.89 5.49
CA GLN A 54 -9.16 -4.67 6.05
C GLN A 54 -8.76 -4.85 7.53
N LYS A 55 -9.53 -5.63 8.29
CA LYS A 55 -9.25 -5.89 9.70
C LYS A 55 -7.98 -6.71 9.90
N ASP A 56 -7.73 -7.72 9.08
CA ASP A 56 -6.45 -8.46 9.07
C ASP A 56 -5.27 -7.55 8.76
N PHE A 57 -5.49 -6.50 7.99
CA PHE A 57 -4.46 -5.53 7.66
C PHE A 57 -4.16 -4.62 8.85
N GLU A 58 -5.18 -4.10 9.53
CA GLU A 58 -5.02 -3.25 10.73
C GLU A 58 -4.48 -4.03 11.93
N ASP A 59 -4.82 -5.32 12.04
CA ASP A 59 -4.29 -6.21 13.08
C ASP A 59 -2.84 -6.64 12.80
N LEU A 60 -2.37 -6.44 11.56
CA LEU A 60 -1.02 -6.83 11.16
C LEU A 60 0.01 -5.89 11.77
N PRO A 61 1.02 -6.41 12.50
CA PRO A 61 2.05 -5.57 13.06
C PRO A 61 2.85 -4.89 11.95
N GLU A 62 2.93 -3.56 12.03
CA GLU A 62 3.60 -2.72 11.03
C GLU A 62 5.06 -3.14 10.82
N GLU A 63 5.74 -3.67 11.83
CA GLU A 63 7.12 -4.18 11.72
C GLU A 63 7.28 -5.35 10.73
N LEU A 64 6.27 -6.22 10.61
CA LEU A 64 6.32 -7.30 9.62
C LEU A 64 6.14 -6.73 8.20
N MET A 65 5.22 -5.78 8.09
CA MET A 65 4.97 -5.03 6.87
C MET A 65 6.26 -4.33 6.40
N ASP A 66 6.93 -3.64 7.31
CA ASP A 66 8.19 -2.95 7.15
C ASP A 66 9.29 -3.88 6.61
N LYS A 67 9.51 -5.01 7.28
CA LYS A 67 10.48 -6.03 6.84
C LYS A 67 10.18 -6.56 5.45
N HIS A 68 8.91 -6.73 5.11
CA HIS A 68 8.52 -7.22 3.79
C HIS A 68 8.73 -6.16 2.71
N VAL A 69 8.41 -4.90 3.01
CA VAL A 69 8.63 -3.74 2.15
C VAL A 69 10.13 -3.52 1.90
N ALA A 70 10.94 -3.50 2.96
CA ALA A 70 12.40 -3.41 2.88
C ALA A 70 13.03 -4.53 2.05
N LYS A 71 12.43 -5.73 2.07
CA LYS A 71 12.96 -6.89 1.36
C LYS A 71 12.53 -6.95 -0.11
N ASN A 72 11.34 -6.46 -0.43
CA ASN A 72 10.73 -6.59 -1.76
C ASN A 72 10.72 -5.30 -2.57
N THR A 73 11.03 -4.17 -1.92
CA THR A 73 11.01 -2.83 -2.52
C THR A 73 12.27 -2.06 -2.15
N GLN A 74 12.41 -0.87 -2.72
CA GLN A 74 13.47 0.07 -2.39
C GLN A 74 13.16 0.96 -1.16
N PHE A 75 11.96 0.87 -0.61
CA PHE A 75 11.55 1.61 0.57
C PHE A 75 11.98 0.86 1.82
N LYS A 76 12.42 1.57 2.86
CA LYS A 76 12.80 0.94 4.12
C LYS A 76 11.57 0.62 4.95
N THR A 77 10.57 1.49 4.89
CA THR A 77 9.37 1.35 5.70
C THR A 77 8.09 1.25 4.89
N TRP A 78 7.09 0.57 5.47
CA TRP A 78 5.75 0.52 4.88
C TRP A 78 5.16 1.91 4.72
N GLN A 79 5.33 2.76 5.73
CA GLN A 79 4.84 4.12 5.75
C GLN A 79 5.48 4.98 4.64
N GLU A 80 6.80 4.88 4.39
CA GLU A 80 7.45 5.57 3.27
C GLU A 80 6.90 5.11 1.91
N MET A 81 6.69 3.80 1.73
CA MET A 81 6.14 3.27 0.49
C MET A 81 4.72 3.80 0.25
N LEU A 82 3.92 3.88 1.32
CA LEU A 82 2.55 4.34 1.29
C LEU A 82 2.47 5.85 1.03
N ASP A 83 3.29 6.65 1.72
CA ASP A 83 3.39 8.10 1.52
C ASP A 83 3.78 8.41 0.07
N PHE A 84 4.84 7.78 -0.43
CA PHE A 84 5.31 7.99 -1.80
C PHE A 84 4.29 7.56 -2.87
N ALA A 85 3.58 6.45 -2.64
CA ALA A 85 2.54 6.01 -3.56
C ALA A 85 1.34 6.97 -3.53
N THR A 86 0.96 7.45 -2.35
CA THR A 86 -0.19 8.34 -2.18
C THR A 86 0.10 9.74 -2.71
N ASP A 87 1.30 10.28 -2.50
CA ASP A 87 1.76 11.54 -3.11
C ASP A 87 1.62 11.47 -4.64
N LYS A 88 2.08 10.37 -5.23
CA LYS A 88 1.95 10.13 -6.68
C LYS A 88 0.50 10.01 -7.13
N TYR A 89 -0.36 9.41 -6.31
CA TYR A 89 -1.79 9.32 -6.57
C TYR A 89 -2.46 10.71 -6.51
N ILE A 90 -2.17 11.50 -5.48
CA ILE A 90 -2.65 12.89 -5.33
C ILE A 90 -2.23 13.74 -6.53
N ALA A 91 -0.95 13.65 -6.92
CA ALA A 91 -0.41 14.35 -8.07
C ALA A 91 -1.09 13.95 -9.38
N ARG A 92 -1.63 12.73 -9.47
CA ARG A 92 -2.38 12.22 -10.62
C ARG A 92 -3.86 12.63 -10.60
N ILE A 93 -4.50 12.76 -9.45
CA ILE A 93 -5.91 13.20 -9.35
C ILE A 93 -6.07 14.73 -9.42
N LYS A 94 -5.07 15.50 -8.98
CA LYS A 94 -5.08 16.98 -9.00
C LYS A 94 -4.63 17.58 -10.35
N LYS A 95 -4.39 16.76 -11.36
CA LYS A 95 -3.92 17.17 -12.70
C LYS A 95 -5.00 16.92 -13.73
#